data_AF-A0A1G2XNC8-F1
#
_entry.id   AF-A0A1G2XNC8-F1
#
_cell.length_a   1.000
_cell.length_b   1.000
_cell.length_c   1.000
_cell.angle_alpha   90.00
_cell.angle_beta   90.00
_cell.angle_gamma   90.00
#
_symmetry.space_group_name_H-M   'P 1'
#
loop_
_entity.id
_entity.type
_entity.pdbx_description
1 polymer ?
#
loop_
_entity_poly.entity_id
_entity_poly.type
_entity_poly.pdbx_seq_one_letter_code
_entity_poly.pdbx_strand_id
1 'polypeptide(L)'
;MANKRKKFLLIWIITAVICLYLLLKYVSPQVFQVLMAKDHPMPTPSTLMMWYMIMGVLAGLVYATTSNQKFADFLGFLLPDSGSTIKILLQKLLFVGFPVLVGWFIYSWSIPGAASPVELRIQHPTLPQEFEKLDNPFRQTDAETQRRCIEEGKILFQTYCRPCHGSKADGNGPFANSFRLRPINFQDPGTIATVVDNYLFWRIKEGGPGLPSEATPWDSAMPSWKDDLKDDEIWKIIMGEYDTAGVMPRQREKVE
;
A
#
# COMPACT_ATOMS: atom_id res chain seq x y z
N MET A 1 -5.95 -18.91 -62.04
CA MET A 1 -6.55 -18.79 -60.69
C MET A 1 -5.47 -18.37 -59.70
N ALA A 2 -5.18 -17.06 -59.60
CA ALA A 2 -4.14 -16.55 -58.71
C ALA A 2 -4.64 -16.56 -57.26
N ASN A 3 -4.10 -17.54 -56.53
CA ASN A 3 -4.22 -17.91 -55.12
C ASN A 3 -4.75 -16.82 -54.12
N LYS A 4 -6.08 -16.75 -53.94
CA LYS A 4 -6.77 -15.93 -52.91
C LYS A 4 -6.30 -16.20 -51.46
N ARG A 5 -5.63 -17.34 -51.19
CA ARG A 5 -5.17 -17.72 -49.85
C ARG A 5 -4.08 -16.81 -49.27
N LYS A 6 -3.31 -16.12 -50.11
CA LYS A 6 -2.14 -15.36 -49.65
C LYS A 6 -2.49 -14.06 -48.91
N LYS A 7 -3.61 -13.40 -49.23
CA LYS A 7 -4.06 -12.14 -48.59
C LYS A 7 -4.49 -12.24 -47.11
N PHE A 8 -4.44 -13.43 -46.51
CA PHE A 8 -4.81 -13.68 -45.11
C PHE A 8 -3.61 -14.11 -44.25
N LEU A 9 -2.38 -13.84 -44.70
CA LEU A 9 -1.18 -14.32 -44.02
C LEU A 9 -1.11 -13.91 -42.54
N LEU A 10 -1.50 -12.67 -42.19
CA LEU A 10 -1.59 -12.21 -40.80
C LEU A 10 -2.52 -13.11 -39.97
N ILE A 11 -3.71 -13.43 -40.50
CA ILE A 11 -4.67 -14.29 -39.78
C ILE A 11 -4.09 -15.68 -39.58
N TRP A 12 -3.44 -16.26 -40.60
CA TRP A 12 -2.81 -17.57 -40.46
C TRP A 12 -1.72 -17.59 -39.39
N ILE A 13 -0.92 -16.53 -39.29
CA ILE A 13 0.09 -16.38 -38.23
C ILE A 13 -0.59 -16.29 -36.85
N ILE A 14 -1.63 -15.46 -36.71
CA ILE A 14 -2.40 -15.35 -35.46
C ILE A 14 -3.01 -16.70 -35.08
N THR A 15 -3.65 -17.41 -36.03
CA THR A 15 -4.23 -18.73 -35.80
C THR A 15 -3.16 -19.74 -35.40
N ALA A 16 -1.99 -19.73 -36.03
CA ALA A 16 -0.88 -20.61 -35.65
C ALA A 16 -0.41 -20.36 -34.22
N VAL A 17 -0.30 -19.10 -33.80
CA VAL A 17 0.05 -18.71 -32.42
C VAL A 17 -1.04 -19.14 -31.42
N ILE A 18 -2.32 -19.01 -31.77
CA ILE A 18 -3.44 -19.50 -30.95
C ILE A 18 -3.41 -21.02 -30.85
N CYS A 19 -3.16 -21.73 -31.94
CA CYS A 19 -3.02 -23.19 -31.94
C CYS A 19 -1.86 -23.63 -31.05
N LEU A 20 -0.71 -22.94 -31.11
CA LEU A 20 0.42 -23.18 -30.22
C LEU A 20 0.03 -22.99 -28.74
N TYR A 21 -0.69 -21.91 -28.41
CA TYR A 21 -1.21 -21.69 -27.07
C TYR A 21 -2.11 -22.84 -26.58
N LEU A 22 -3.09 -23.24 -27.41
CA LEU A 22 -4.01 -24.33 -27.07
C LEU A 22 -3.28 -25.66 -26.89
N LEU A 23 -2.28 -25.93 -27.73
CA LEU A 23 -1.41 -27.09 -27.61
C LEU A 23 -0.66 -27.07 -26.29
N LEU A 24 0.00 -25.96 -25.96
CA LEU A 24 0.76 -25.84 -24.72
C LEU A 24 -0.13 -25.86 -23.47
N LYS A 25 -1.37 -25.38 -23.56
CA LYS A 25 -2.28 -25.29 -22.41
C LYS A 25 -3.07 -26.57 -22.14
N TYR A 26 -3.49 -27.28 -23.20
CA TYR A 26 -4.40 -28.41 -23.06
C TYR A 26 -3.76 -29.73 -23.44
N VAL A 27 -2.98 -29.76 -24.53
CA VAL A 27 -2.38 -31.01 -25.05
C VAL A 27 -1.11 -31.37 -24.28
N SER A 28 -0.21 -30.42 -24.07
CA SER A 28 1.07 -30.66 -23.40
C SER A 28 0.92 -31.23 -21.97
N PRO A 29 0.02 -30.72 -21.11
CA PRO A 29 -0.21 -31.30 -19.78
C PRO A 29 -0.65 -32.77 -19.81
N GLN A 30 -1.48 -33.14 -20.79
CA GLN A 30 -1.96 -34.52 -20.96
C GLN A 30 -0.84 -35.45 -21.44
N VAL A 31 -0.03 -34.98 -22.40
CA VAL A 31 1.12 -35.75 -22.88
C VAL A 31 2.12 -36.02 -21.75
N PHE A 32 2.44 -35.00 -20.94
CA PHE A 32 3.36 -35.16 -19.82
C PHE A 32 2.78 -36.01 -18.68
N GLN A 33 1.46 -36.02 -18.49
CA GLN A 33 0.80 -36.92 -17.56
C GLN A 33 1.07 -38.38 -17.92
N VAL A 34 0.85 -38.74 -19.19
CA VAL A 34 1.08 -40.09 -19.70
C VAL A 34 2.57 -40.45 -19.65
N LEU A 35 3.45 -39.55 -20.08
CA LEU A 35 4.90 -39.78 -20.12
C LEU A 35 5.50 -40.02 -18.72
N MET A 36 4.98 -39.33 -17.70
CA MET A 36 5.51 -39.38 -16.33
C MET A 36 4.70 -40.31 -15.43
N ALA A 37 3.73 -41.06 -15.97
CA ALA A 37 2.84 -41.97 -15.25
C ALA A 37 2.24 -41.37 -13.96
N LYS A 38 1.71 -40.14 -14.06
CA LYS A 38 1.07 -39.45 -12.92
C LYS A 38 -0.45 -39.47 -13.03
N ASP A 39 -1.13 -39.44 -11.88
CA ASP A 39 -2.60 -39.46 -11.79
C ASP A 39 -3.26 -38.11 -12.12
N HIS A 40 -2.48 -37.04 -12.26
CA HIS A 40 -2.98 -35.71 -12.58
C HIS A 40 -2.19 -35.05 -13.73
N PRO A 41 -2.83 -34.17 -14.51
CA PRO A 41 -2.12 -33.39 -15.53
C PRO A 41 -1.09 -32.47 -14.88
N MET A 42 0.06 -32.33 -15.52
CA MET A 42 1.09 -31.38 -15.07
C MET A 42 0.88 -30.04 -15.78
N PRO A 43 0.42 -28.98 -15.08
CA PRO A 43 0.17 -27.71 -15.72
C PRO A 43 1.48 -27.11 -16.22
N THR A 44 1.45 -26.58 -17.44
CA THR A 44 2.59 -25.93 -18.07
C THR A 44 2.97 -24.66 -17.28
N PRO A 45 4.22 -24.51 -16.83
CA PRO A 45 4.65 -23.32 -16.09
C PRO A 45 4.39 -22.03 -16.88
N SER A 46 3.94 -20.98 -16.19
CA SER A 46 3.61 -19.69 -16.80
C SER A 46 4.79 -19.06 -17.55
N THR A 47 5.99 -19.18 -16.99
CA THR A 47 7.24 -18.71 -17.62
C THR A 47 7.52 -19.43 -18.94
N LEU A 48 7.30 -20.75 -18.97
CA LEU A 48 7.50 -21.56 -20.18
C LEU A 48 6.50 -21.15 -21.26
N MET A 49 5.22 -21.02 -20.89
CA MET A 49 4.16 -20.54 -21.77
C MET A 49 4.52 -19.17 -22.37
N MET A 50 4.95 -18.22 -21.53
CA MET A 50 5.34 -16.89 -21.96
C MET A 50 6.44 -16.94 -23.03
N TRP A 51 7.53 -17.67 -22.80
CA TRP A 51 8.65 -17.76 -23.74
C TRP A 51 8.26 -18.40 -25.08
N TYR A 52 7.52 -19.50 -25.07
CA TYR A 52 7.09 -20.14 -26.32
C TYR A 52 6.11 -19.26 -27.12
N MET A 53 5.25 -18.49 -26.45
CA MET A 53 4.35 -17.56 -27.13
C MET A 53 5.10 -16.40 -27.78
N ILE A 54 6.10 -15.84 -27.08
CA ILE A 54 6.99 -14.82 -27.65
C ILE A 54 7.72 -15.39 -28.87
N MET A 55 8.30 -16.58 -28.76
CA MET A 55 9.00 -17.23 -29.87
C MET A 55 8.07 -17.56 -31.03
N GLY A 56 6.83 -17.99 -30.77
CA GLY A 56 5.84 -18.26 -31.80
C GLY A 56 5.45 -17.00 -32.59
N VAL A 57 5.28 -15.88 -31.91
CA VAL A 57 5.01 -14.58 -32.55
C VAL A 57 6.23 -14.13 -33.37
N LEU A 58 7.43 -14.18 -32.79
CA LEU A 58 8.67 -13.82 -33.49
C LEU A 58 8.89 -14.69 -34.73
N ALA A 59 8.69 -16.00 -34.62
CA ALA A 59 8.80 -16.93 -35.74
C ALA A 59 7.78 -16.59 -36.85
N GLY A 60 6.55 -16.23 -36.48
CA GLY A 60 5.52 -15.77 -37.43
C GLY A 60 5.92 -14.48 -38.16
N LEU A 61 6.47 -13.50 -37.43
CA LEU A 61 6.96 -12.25 -38.01
C LEU A 61 8.15 -12.50 -38.94
N VAL A 62 9.14 -13.27 -38.50
CA VAL A 62 10.30 -13.66 -39.32
C VAL A 62 9.85 -14.39 -40.57
N TYR A 63 8.87 -15.30 -40.46
CA TYR A 63 8.29 -16.00 -41.60
C TYR A 63 7.65 -15.03 -42.60
N ALA A 64 6.90 -14.03 -42.13
CA ALA A 64 6.29 -13.02 -42.97
C ALA A 64 7.34 -12.15 -43.70
N THR A 65 8.50 -11.90 -43.09
CA THR A 65 9.57 -11.10 -43.67
C THR A 65 10.51 -11.88 -44.62
N THR A 66 10.36 -13.20 -44.75
CA THR A 66 11.22 -14.01 -45.64
C THR A 66 11.10 -13.68 -47.14
N SER A 67 10.05 -12.97 -47.55
CA SER A 67 9.83 -12.60 -48.95
C SER A 67 8.99 -11.33 -49.06
N ASN A 68 9.34 -10.45 -50.01
CA ASN A 68 8.57 -9.24 -50.29
C ASN A 68 7.09 -9.54 -50.59
N GLN A 69 6.79 -10.67 -51.24
CA GLN A 69 5.41 -11.06 -51.51
C GLN A 69 4.65 -11.41 -50.21
N LYS A 70 5.27 -12.21 -49.33
CA LYS A 70 4.67 -12.56 -48.03
C LYS A 70 4.50 -11.34 -47.14
N PHE A 71 5.46 -10.42 -47.17
CA PHE A 71 5.38 -9.18 -46.40
C PHE A 71 4.24 -8.29 -46.91
N ALA A 72 4.09 -8.14 -48.23
CA ALA A 72 2.97 -7.43 -48.84
C ALA A 72 1.63 -8.10 -48.52
N ASP A 73 1.58 -9.43 -48.50
CA ASP A 73 0.39 -10.20 -48.13
C ASP A 73 0.02 -10.04 -46.64
N PHE A 74 1.02 -9.91 -45.76
CA PHE A 74 0.85 -9.63 -44.33
C PHE A 74 0.28 -8.22 -44.10
N LEU A 75 0.93 -7.20 -44.66
CA LEU A 75 0.48 -5.80 -44.58
C LEU A 75 -0.83 -5.55 -45.30
N GLY A 76 -1.07 -6.27 -46.39
CA GLY A 76 -2.28 -6.18 -47.19
C GLY A 76 -3.55 -6.49 -46.40
N PHE A 77 -3.45 -7.19 -45.27
CA PHE A 77 -4.58 -7.36 -44.36
C PHE A 77 -4.86 -6.13 -43.49
N LEU A 78 -3.82 -5.39 -43.08
CA LEU A 78 -3.94 -4.21 -42.23
C LEU A 78 -4.39 -2.97 -43.01
N LEU A 79 -4.05 -2.87 -44.29
CA LEU A 79 -4.36 -1.73 -45.14
C LEU A 79 -5.82 -1.77 -45.67
N PRO A 80 -6.49 -0.61 -45.82
CA PRO A 80 -7.82 -0.54 -46.41
C PRO A 80 -7.77 -0.93 -47.89
N ASP A 81 -8.58 -1.91 -48.30
CA ASP A 81 -8.69 -2.38 -49.68
C ASP A 81 -10.11 -2.88 -49.94
N SER A 82 -10.56 -2.82 -51.19
CA SER A 82 -11.86 -3.32 -51.71
C SER A 82 -11.96 -4.85 -51.74
N GLY A 83 -11.45 -5.52 -50.69
CA GLY A 83 -11.39 -6.97 -50.58
C GLY A 83 -12.75 -7.64 -50.36
N SER A 84 -12.72 -8.96 -50.10
CA SER A 84 -13.93 -9.71 -49.78
C SER A 84 -14.59 -9.22 -48.48
N THR A 85 -15.91 -9.36 -48.36
CA THR A 85 -16.69 -9.00 -47.16
C THR A 85 -16.12 -9.63 -45.89
N ILE A 86 -15.60 -10.86 -45.99
CA ILE A 86 -14.94 -11.59 -44.90
C ILE A 86 -13.67 -10.87 -44.42
N LYS A 87 -12.85 -10.36 -45.34
CA LYS A 87 -11.64 -9.61 -44.99
C LYS A 87 -11.99 -8.35 -44.22
N ILE A 88 -12.98 -7.58 -44.71
CA ILE A 88 -13.43 -6.34 -44.06
C ILE A 88 -13.99 -6.63 -42.67
N LEU A 89 -14.77 -7.69 -42.51
CA LEU A 89 -15.30 -8.11 -41.21
C LEU A 89 -14.17 -8.46 -40.22
N LEU A 90 -13.22 -9.30 -40.62
CA LEU A 90 -12.09 -9.72 -39.78
C LEU A 90 -11.17 -8.55 -39.43
N GLN A 91 -10.94 -7.63 -40.38
CA GLN A 91 -10.17 -6.41 -40.15
C GLN A 91 -10.85 -5.50 -39.12
N LYS A 92 -12.17 -5.27 -39.23
CA LYS A 92 -12.94 -4.51 -38.23
C LYS A 92 -12.91 -5.17 -36.85
N LEU A 93 -13.08 -6.49 -36.79
CA LEU A 93 -12.96 -7.25 -35.54
C LEU A 93 -11.57 -7.09 -34.91
N LEU A 94 -10.51 -7.11 -35.70
CA LEU A 94 -9.16 -6.86 -35.20
C LEU A 94 -9.00 -5.42 -34.68
N PHE A 95 -9.34 -4.41 -35.49
CA PHE A 95 -9.13 -2.99 -35.14
C PHE A 95 -10.03 -2.47 -34.02
N VAL A 96 -11.22 -3.04 -33.81
CA VAL A 96 -12.12 -2.68 -32.72
C VAL A 96 -11.92 -3.60 -31.52
N GLY A 97 -11.84 -4.92 -31.77
CA GLY A 97 -11.73 -5.92 -30.71
C GLY A 97 -10.41 -5.87 -29.97
N PHE A 98 -9.28 -5.64 -30.67
CA PHE A 98 -7.97 -5.57 -30.02
C PHE A 98 -7.85 -4.41 -29.02
N PRO A 99 -8.17 -3.14 -29.37
CA PRO A 99 -8.17 -2.06 -28.38
C PRO A 99 -9.14 -2.27 -27.23
N VAL A 100 -10.33 -2.83 -27.47
CA VAL A 100 -11.30 -3.14 -26.40
C VAL A 100 -10.75 -4.20 -25.45
N LEU A 101 -10.14 -5.27 -25.96
CA LEU A 101 -9.53 -6.32 -25.14
C LEU A 101 -8.35 -5.78 -24.33
N VAL A 102 -7.47 -5.00 -24.96
CA VAL A 102 -6.33 -4.38 -24.26
C VAL A 102 -6.84 -3.41 -23.20
N GLY A 103 -7.82 -2.56 -23.54
CA GLY A 103 -8.43 -1.64 -22.60
C GLY A 103 -9.08 -2.36 -21.41
N TRP A 104 -9.83 -3.43 -21.65
CA TRP A 104 -10.39 -4.28 -20.59
C TRP A 104 -9.28 -4.85 -19.72
N PHE A 105 -8.24 -5.42 -20.31
CA PHE A 105 -7.15 -6.06 -19.57
C PHE A 105 -6.45 -5.06 -18.66
N ILE A 106 -6.06 -3.90 -19.19
CA ILE A 106 -5.43 -2.83 -18.44
C ILE A 106 -6.36 -2.31 -17.35
N TYR A 107 -7.65 -2.11 -17.65
CA TYR A 107 -8.64 -1.70 -16.65
C TYR A 107 -8.73 -2.72 -15.50
N SER A 108 -8.88 -4.00 -15.82
CA SER A 108 -8.98 -5.08 -14.83
C SER A 108 -7.73 -5.25 -13.97
N TRP A 109 -6.56 -4.91 -14.52
CA TRP A 109 -5.30 -4.96 -13.79
C TRP A 109 -5.03 -3.69 -12.97
N SER A 110 -5.52 -2.54 -13.43
CA SER A 110 -5.26 -1.24 -12.84
C SER A 110 -6.26 -0.78 -11.79
N ILE A 111 -7.43 -1.43 -11.66
CA ILE A 111 -8.39 -1.11 -10.59
C ILE A 111 -7.75 -1.53 -9.25
N PRO A 112 -7.54 -0.59 -8.30
CA PRO A 112 -7.07 -0.93 -6.98
C PRO A 112 -8.05 -1.89 -6.31
N GLY A 113 -7.58 -3.07 -5.93
CA GLY A 113 -8.37 -3.99 -5.12
C GLY A 113 -8.69 -3.33 -3.79
N ALA A 114 -9.96 -3.36 -3.37
CA ALA A 114 -10.36 -3.02 -2.00
C ALA A 114 -9.96 -4.17 -1.05
N ALA A 115 -8.66 -4.43 -0.93
CA ALA A 115 -8.14 -5.35 0.05
C ALA A 115 -7.96 -4.59 1.37
N SER A 116 -8.54 -5.11 2.45
CA SER A 116 -8.19 -4.66 3.80
C SER A 116 -6.69 -4.87 4.00
N PRO A 117 -5.94 -3.88 4.51
CA PRO A 117 -4.53 -4.08 4.76
C PRO A 117 -4.35 -5.20 5.77
N VAL A 118 -3.41 -6.10 5.45
CA VAL A 118 -3.05 -7.27 6.26
C VAL A 118 -2.10 -6.87 7.40
N GLU A 119 -1.61 -5.63 7.39
CA GLU A 119 -0.75 -5.09 8.43
C GLU A 119 -1.49 -4.99 9.78
N LEU A 120 -0.82 -5.46 10.82
CA LEU A 120 -1.27 -5.34 12.20
C LEU A 120 -1.36 -3.85 12.53
N ARG A 121 -2.58 -3.39 12.70
CA ARG A 121 -2.91 -2.01 13.00
C ARG A 121 -2.91 -1.79 14.50
N ILE A 122 -1.96 -1.02 15.01
CA ILE A 122 -1.77 -0.80 16.46
C ILE A 122 -2.13 0.64 16.79
N GLN A 123 -3.08 0.83 17.71
CA GLN A 123 -3.50 2.17 18.16
C GLN A 123 -2.39 2.93 18.91
N HIS A 124 -1.43 2.20 19.48
CA HIS A 124 -0.29 2.73 20.23
C HIS A 124 0.98 2.13 19.62
N PRO A 125 1.69 2.86 18.73
CA PRO A 125 2.92 2.36 18.15
C PRO A 125 3.93 2.06 19.26
N THR A 126 4.77 1.06 19.06
CA THR A 126 5.80 0.66 20.01
C THR A 126 6.77 1.81 20.28
N LEU A 127 7.11 2.03 21.54
CA LEU A 127 8.10 3.04 21.94
C LEU A 127 9.46 2.73 21.27
N PRO A 128 10.07 3.69 20.54
CA PRO A 128 11.39 3.48 20.00
C PRO A 128 12.44 3.27 21.11
N GLN A 129 13.44 2.42 20.83
CA GLN A 129 14.45 2.00 21.81
C GLN A 129 15.22 3.17 22.43
N GLU A 130 15.40 4.27 21.69
CA GLU A 130 16.08 5.47 22.18
C GLU A 130 15.37 6.16 23.36
N PHE A 131 14.03 6.01 23.47
CA PHE A 131 13.23 6.58 24.56
C PHE A 131 12.97 5.58 25.69
N GLU A 132 13.26 4.29 25.50
CA GLU A 132 12.94 3.22 26.45
C GLU A 132 13.54 3.47 27.85
N LYS A 133 14.79 3.94 27.88
CA LYS A 133 15.55 4.16 29.12
C LYS A 133 15.38 5.54 29.73
N LEU A 134 14.58 6.42 29.10
CA LEU A 134 14.31 7.73 29.67
C LEU A 134 13.37 7.60 30.86
N ASP A 135 13.63 8.38 31.90
CA ASP A 135 12.78 8.49 33.07
C ASP A 135 12.62 9.96 33.43
N ASN A 136 11.43 10.29 33.95
CA ASN A 136 11.13 11.66 34.34
C ASN A 136 11.94 12.02 35.61
N PRO A 137 12.91 12.96 35.51
CA PRO A 137 13.80 13.27 36.63
C PRO A 137 13.05 13.90 37.81
N PHE A 138 11.88 14.49 37.57
CA PHE A 138 11.08 15.16 38.58
C PHE A 138 10.18 14.20 39.38
N ARG A 139 10.06 12.91 39.01
CA ARG A 139 9.24 11.95 39.79
C ARG A 139 9.87 11.52 41.10
N GLN A 140 11.20 11.64 41.22
CA GLN A 140 11.96 11.21 42.40
C GLN A 140 12.43 12.39 43.27
N THR A 141 12.03 13.62 42.95
CA THR A 141 12.37 14.81 43.75
C THR A 141 11.45 14.95 44.95
N ASP A 142 11.76 15.91 45.83
CA ASP A 142 10.91 16.23 46.98
C ASP A 142 9.53 16.77 46.56
N ALA A 143 8.54 16.65 47.45
CA ALA A 143 7.15 17.01 47.17
C ALA A 143 6.94 18.50 46.88
N GLU A 144 7.83 19.39 47.31
CA GLU A 144 7.75 20.82 46.97
C GLU A 144 8.19 21.04 45.53
N THR A 145 9.32 20.46 45.14
CA THR A 145 9.81 20.48 43.76
C THR A 145 8.80 19.86 42.80
N GLN A 146 8.20 18.71 43.14
CA GLN A 146 7.16 18.09 42.31
C GLN A 146 5.97 19.00 42.08
N ARG A 147 5.46 19.63 43.15
CA ARG A 147 4.34 20.57 43.05
C ARG A 147 4.68 21.76 42.16
N ARG A 148 5.89 22.33 42.30
CA ARG A 148 6.36 23.40 41.41
C ARG A 148 6.42 22.95 39.95
N CYS A 149 6.97 21.78 39.68
CA CYS A 149 7.04 21.21 38.33
C CYS A 149 5.66 20.95 37.72
N ILE A 150 4.69 20.48 38.52
CA ILE A 150 3.29 20.30 38.10
C ILE A 150 2.68 21.65 37.71
N GLU A 151 2.82 22.68 38.53
CA GLU A 151 2.23 24.00 38.25
C GLU A 151 2.89 24.67 37.03
N GLU A 152 4.22 24.58 36.88
CA GLU A 152 4.91 25.02 35.66
C GLU A 152 4.43 24.23 34.44
N GLY A 153 4.27 22.92 34.59
CA GLY A 153 3.74 22.01 33.58
C GLY A 153 2.35 22.35 33.11
N LYS A 154 1.45 22.71 34.02
CA LYS A 154 0.10 23.18 33.69
C LYS A 154 0.14 24.44 32.84
N ILE A 155 0.99 25.41 33.18
CA ILE A 155 1.15 26.65 32.40
C ILE A 155 1.61 26.32 30.97
N LEU A 156 2.62 25.45 30.84
CA LEU A 156 3.11 25.01 29.53
C LEU A 156 2.02 24.26 28.75
N PHE A 157 1.28 23.35 29.37
CA PHE A 157 0.17 22.62 28.75
C PHE A 157 -0.91 23.58 28.24
N GLN A 158 -1.29 24.58 29.04
CA GLN A 158 -2.27 25.59 28.64
C GLN A 158 -1.78 26.45 27.46
N THR A 159 -0.47 26.61 27.30
CA THR A 159 0.17 27.40 26.25
C THR A 159 0.25 26.62 24.94
N TYR A 160 0.79 25.39 24.99
CA TYR A 160 1.14 24.62 23.79
C TYR A 160 0.11 23.54 23.41
N CYS A 161 -0.52 22.90 24.40
CA CYS A 161 -1.32 21.68 24.17
C CYS A 161 -2.84 21.95 24.16
N ARG A 162 -3.30 22.88 25.01
CA ARG A 162 -4.71 23.28 25.17
C ARG A 162 -5.46 23.60 23.86
N PRO A 163 -4.87 24.27 22.85
CA PRO A 163 -5.60 24.58 21.60
C PRO A 163 -6.23 23.33 20.95
N CYS A 164 -5.60 22.17 21.11
CA CYS A 164 -6.10 20.90 20.60
C CYS A 164 -6.71 20.02 21.72
N HIS A 165 -6.01 19.89 22.85
CA HIS A 165 -6.39 18.95 23.92
C HIS A 165 -7.40 19.50 24.95
N GLY A 166 -7.76 20.77 24.87
CA GLY A 166 -8.73 21.39 25.78
C GLY A 166 -8.12 21.84 27.10
N SER A 167 -8.78 22.78 27.79
CA SER A 167 -8.25 23.34 29.06
C SER A 167 -8.32 22.34 30.22
N LYS A 168 -9.20 21.35 30.11
CA LYS A 168 -9.37 20.25 31.06
C LYS A 168 -8.70 18.96 30.60
N ALA A 169 -7.86 19.01 29.55
CA ALA A 169 -7.27 17.82 28.96
C ALA A 169 -8.30 16.78 28.45
N ASP A 170 -9.47 17.24 28.01
CA ASP A 170 -10.62 16.41 27.62
C ASP A 170 -10.72 16.14 26.11
N GLY A 171 -9.72 16.55 25.32
CA GLY A 171 -9.73 16.44 23.86
C GLY A 171 -10.71 17.40 23.17
N ASN A 172 -11.25 18.39 23.89
CA ASN A 172 -12.21 19.38 23.40
C ASN A 172 -11.58 20.78 23.26
N GLY A 173 -10.35 20.86 22.74
CA GLY A 173 -9.73 22.14 22.41
C GLY A 173 -10.44 22.86 21.24
N PRO A 174 -10.27 24.19 21.10
CA PRO A 174 -10.84 24.96 19.99
C PRO A 174 -10.56 24.38 18.59
N PHE A 175 -9.43 23.69 18.39
CA PHE A 175 -9.05 23.05 17.14
C PHE A 175 -9.34 21.55 17.06
N ALA A 176 -9.95 20.96 18.10
CA ALA A 176 -10.18 19.51 18.16
C ALA A 176 -11.04 18.98 16.99
N ASN A 177 -11.99 19.79 16.51
CA ASN A 177 -12.90 19.41 15.42
C ASN A 177 -12.33 19.69 14.02
N SER A 178 -11.12 20.27 13.92
CA SER A 178 -10.46 20.53 12.64
C SER A 178 -9.76 19.29 12.07
N PHE A 179 -9.59 18.24 12.87
CA PHE A 179 -8.88 17.03 12.49
C PHE A 179 -9.86 15.86 12.31
N ARG A 180 -9.60 14.99 11.32
CA ARG A 180 -10.38 13.77 11.09
C ARG A 180 -10.38 12.86 12.32
N LEU A 181 -9.23 12.78 13.00
CA LEU A 181 -9.08 12.10 14.28
C LEU A 181 -8.98 13.16 15.36
N ARG A 182 -9.94 13.14 16.29
CA ARG A 182 -9.96 14.10 17.39
C ARG A 182 -8.80 13.84 18.35
N PRO A 183 -8.23 14.88 18.97
CA PRO A 183 -7.30 14.71 20.08
C PRO A 183 -7.92 13.81 21.17
N ILE A 184 -7.10 12.93 21.74
CA ILE A 184 -7.54 11.95 22.72
C ILE A 184 -7.95 12.63 24.04
N ASN A 185 -8.96 12.09 24.70
CA ASN A 185 -9.42 12.56 26.01
C ASN A 185 -8.54 11.95 27.11
N PHE A 186 -7.69 12.77 27.74
CA PHE A 186 -6.76 12.30 28.76
C PHE A 186 -7.42 11.93 30.09
N GLN A 187 -8.66 12.37 30.33
CA GLN A 187 -9.41 12.00 31.54
C GLN A 187 -9.90 10.55 31.51
N ASP A 188 -9.92 9.91 30.34
CA ASP A 188 -10.31 8.50 30.23
C ASP A 188 -9.16 7.61 30.71
N PRO A 189 -9.36 6.76 31.74
CA PRO A 189 -8.34 5.84 32.25
C PRO A 189 -7.80 4.85 31.19
N GLY A 190 -8.51 4.64 30.08
CA GLY A 190 -8.06 3.85 28.94
C GLY A 190 -7.05 4.55 28.04
N THR A 191 -6.60 5.76 28.37
CA THR A 191 -5.74 6.59 27.51
C THR A 191 -4.33 6.74 28.09
N ILE A 192 -3.92 7.94 28.50
CA ILE A 192 -2.57 8.23 29.00
C ILE A 192 -2.24 7.46 30.29
N ALA A 193 -3.24 7.08 31.08
CA ALA A 193 -3.03 6.28 32.29
C ALA A 193 -2.55 4.84 31.99
N THR A 194 -2.67 4.38 30.74
CA THR A 194 -2.22 3.03 30.33
C THR A 194 -0.75 2.97 29.94
N VAL A 195 -0.09 4.12 29.79
CA VAL A 195 1.28 4.25 29.31
C VAL A 195 2.21 4.85 30.37
N VAL A 196 3.51 4.65 30.17
CA VAL A 196 4.59 5.15 31.02
C VAL A 196 5.02 6.55 30.58
N ASP A 197 5.59 7.34 31.49
CA ASP A 197 5.96 8.75 31.27
C ASP A 197 6.83 8.98 30.00
N ASN A 198 7.78 8.09 29.71
CA ASN A 198 8.66 8.20 28.54
C ASN A 198 7.93 8.00 27.21
N TYR A 199 6.77 7.33 27.22
CA TYR A 199 5.92 7.26 26.03
C TYR A 199 5.37 8.63 25.69
N LEU A 200 4.83 9.35 26.67
CA LEU A 200 4.33 10.72 26.45
C LEU A 200 5.47 11.65 26.04
N PHE A 201 6.65 11.49 26.63
CA PHE A 201 7.82 12.28 26.25
C PHE A 201 8.14 12.14 24.77
N TRP A 202 8.19 10.90 24.26
CA TRP A 202 8.36 10.65 22.83
C TRP A 202 7.23 11.26 22.00
N ARG A 203 5.97 11.07 22.39
CA ARG A 203 4.80 11.60 21.67
C ARG A 203 4.78 13.12 21.61
N ILE A 204 5.23 13.82 22.65
CA ILE A 204 5.34 15.28 22.68
C ILE A 204 6.54 15.72 21.83
N LYS A 205 7.70 15.07 21.97
CA LYS A 205 8.92 15.46 21.28
C LYS A 205 8.81 15.29 19.76
N GLU A 206 8.40 14.11 19.29
CA GLU A 206 8.34 13.81 17.84
C GLU A 206 6.98 14.10 17.20
N GLY A 207 5.90 14.13 17.98
CA GLY A 207 4.55 14.39 17.44
C GLY A 207 4.01 13.25 16.57
N GLY A 208 3.29 13.60 15.51
CA GLY A 208 2.78 12.69 14.49
C GLY A 208 3.67 12.46 13.27
N PRO A 209 4.44 13.46 12.76
CA PRO A 209 5.35 13.24 11.64
C PRO A 209 6.41 12.18 11.96
N GLY A 210 6.54 11.16 11.11
CA GLY A 210 7.54 10.10 11.29
C GLY A 210 7.10 8.93 12.17
N LEU A 211 5.80 8.82 12.51
CA LEU A 211 5.27 7.60 13.12
C LEU A 211 5.45 6.38 12.19
N PRO A 212 5.66 5.18 12.75
CA PRO A 212 5.80 3.94 11.96
C PRO A 212 4.56 3.65 11.10
N SER A 213 4.72 2.92 9.99
CA SER A 213 3.61 2.55 9.09
C SER A 213 2.51 1.74 9.78
N GLU A 214 2.81 1.08 10.89
CA GLU A 214 1.84 0.37 11.73
C GLU A 214 0.84 1.32 12.43
N ALA A 215 1.19 2.62 12.53
CA ALA A 215 0.33 3.66 13.07
C ALA A 215 -0.71 4.16 12.06
N THR A 216 -0.55 3.91 10.75
CA THR A 216 -1.51 4.32 9.72
C THR A 216 -2.81 3.50 9.85
N PRO A 217 -4.03 4.11 9.80
CA PRO A 217 -4.33 5.49 9.44
C PRO A 217 -4.50 6.45 10.64
N TRP A 218 -4.05 6.06 11.83
CA TRP A 218 -4.06 6.90 13.04
C TRP A 218 -2.90 7.90 13.08
N ASP A 219 -2.62 8.52 11.92
CA ASP A 219 -1.61 9.55 11.80
C ASP A 219 -2.04 10.75 12.64
N SER A 220 -1.36 10.94 13.76
CA SER A 220 -1.62 12.04 14.66
C SER A 220 -1.36 13.37 13.94
N ALA A 221 -2.28 14.32 14.06
CA ALA A 221 -2.03 15.69 13.62
C ALA A 221 -1.22 16.51 14.65
N MET A 222 -0.77 15.87 15.73
CA MET A 222 0.03 16.51 16.77
C MET A 222 1.37 16.97 16.18
N PRO A 223 1.74 18.25 16.34
CA PRO A 223 3.04 18.75 15.88
C PRO A 223 4.18 18.13 16.70
N SER A 224 5.38 18.11 16.12
CA SER A 224 6.62 17.86 16.85
C SER A 224 6.99 19.10 17.65
N TRP A 225 7.36 18.92 18.92
CA TRP A 225 7.77 20.02 19.79
C TRP A 225 9.27 20.05 20.08
N LYS A 226 10.07 19.16 19.47
CA LYS A 226 11.52 19.03 19.76
C LYS A 226 12.33 20.31 19.50
N ASP A 227 11.87 21.16 18.58
CA ASP A 227 12.55 22.40 18.21
C ASP A 227 12.07 23.62 19.04
N ASP A 228 10.92 23.49 19.71
CA ASP A 228 10.25 24.58 20.44
C ASP A 228 10.30 24.40 21.97
N LEU A 229 10.39 23.16 22.46
CA LEU A 229 10.39 22.81 23.88
C LEU A 229 11.66 22.07 24.28
N LYS A 230 12.21 22.44 25.44
CA LYS A 230 13.31 21.70 26.07
C LYS A 230 12.78 20.43 26.73
N ASP A 231 13.65 19.43 26.86
CA ASP A 231 13.32 18.15 27.50
C ASP A 231 12.74 18.34 28.92
N ASP A 232 13.29 19.26 29.72
CA ASP A 232 12.77 19.59 31.05
C ASP A 232 11.34 20.16 31.01
N GLU A 233 11.02 20.96 30.00
CA GLU A 233 9.69 21.53 29.80
C GLU A 233 8.69 20.46 29.39
N ILE A 234 9.11 19.52 28.53
CA ILE A 234 8.30 18.35 28.15
C ILE A 234 7.99 17.50 29.39
N TRP A 235 8.97 17.22 30.24
CA TRP A 235 8.74 16.46 31.47
C TRP A 235 7.77 17.16 32.43
N LYS A 236 7.86 18.49 32.56
CA LYS A 236 6.92 19.28 33.34
C LYS A 236 5.52 19.23 32.74
N ILE A 237 5.38 19.39 31.42
CA ILE A 237 4.09 19.25 30.72
C ILE A 237 3.45 17.91 31.05
N ILE A 238 4.20 16.81 31.01
CA ILE A 238 3.70 15.48 31.35
C ILE A 238 3.14 15.45 32.78
N MET A 239 3.87 16.01 33.75
CA MET A 239 3.37 16.10 35.14
C MET A 239 2.09 16.93 35.24
N GLY A 240 2.05 18.09 34.57
CA GLY A 240 0.89 18.98 34.56
C GLY A 240 -0.31 18.39 33.84
N GLU A 241 -0.10 17.62 32.77
CA GLU A 241 -1.12 16.93 31.99
C GLU A 241 -1.81 15.84 32.82
N TYR A 242 -1.04 14.98 33.48
CA TYR A 242 -1.57 13.96 34.39
C TYR A 242 -2.40 14.58 35.52
N ASP A 243 -1.89 15.64 36.15
CA ASP A 243 -2.61 16.34 37.22
C ASP A 243 -3.90 17.01 36.70
N THR A 244 -3.84 17.66 35.53
CA THR A 244 -5.01 18.29 34.89
C THR A 244 -6.07 17.26 34.51
N ALA A 245 -5.65 16.09 34.02
CA ALA A 245 -6.53 14.99 33.65
C ALA A 245 -7.08 14.22 34.86
N GLY A 246 -6.47 14.37 36.04
CA GLY A 246 -6.84 13.63 37.25
C GLY A 246 -6.46 12.15 37.21
N VAL A 247 -5.46 11.79 36.41
CA VAL A 247 -4.99 10.40 36.25
C VAL A 247 -3.49 10.30 36.53
N MET A 248 -2.99 9.08 36.76
CA MET A 248 -1.58 8.83 37.04
C MET A 248 -0.97 7.93 35.96
N PRO A 249 0.35 8.07 35.67
CA PRO A 249 1.01 7.20 34.71
C PRO A 249 1.01 5.75 35.16
N ARG A 250 1.07 4.84 34.20
CA ARG A 250 1.38 3.44 34.50
C ARG A 250 2.78 3.36 35.11
N GLN A 251 2.91 2.65 36.22
CA GLN A 251 4.22 2.35 36.80
C GLN A 251 4.87 1.20 36.05
N ARG A 252 6.19 1.28 35.84
CA ARG A 252 6.96 0.17 35.25
C ARG A 252 6.89 -1.04 36.17
N GLU A 253 6.62 -2.20 35.58
CA GLU A 253 6.75 -3.47 36.28
C GLU A 253 8.22 -3.66 36.66
N LYS A 254 8.48 -3.85 37.96
CA LYS A 254 9.80 -4.24 38.43
C LYS A 254 9.95 -5.73 38.12
N VAL A 255 10.88 -6.06 37.24
CA VAL A 255 11.28 -7.45 37.03
C VAL A 255 12.04 -7.86 38.30
N GLU A 256 11.44 -8.74 39.10
CA GLU A 256 12.09 -9.38 40.25
C GLU A 256 13.22 -10.30 39.81
#